data_AF-A0A0F7JP02-F1
#
_entry.id   AF-A0A0F7JP02-F1
#
_cell.length_a   1.000
_cell.length_b   1.000
_cell.length_c   1.000
_cell.angle_alpha   90.00
_cell.angle_beta   90.00
_cell.angle_gamma   90.00
#
_symmetry.space_group_name_H-M   'P 1'
#
loop_
_entity.id
_entity.type
_entity.pdbx_description
1 polymer ?
#
loop_
_entity_poly.entity_id
_entity_poly.type
_entity_poly.pdbx_seq_one_letter_code
_entity_poly.pdbx_strand_id
1 'polypeptide(L)'
;MNPHRRDEVLAGLTDAQTTWTAYAQALPLETFFQAPSPGRWAPITHLRHLTLTHRRVTQGLSTPRPVLRVMFGTPGPARRYAELVSAYQAALAAGGTAPDRYVPALDRTVAEPVRDEALAAYATGAAALRGALARWSEPDLDAHALPHDLLGRLSVREVALFTLYHDHHHLRGVRTALETP
;
A
#
# COMPACT_ATOMS: atom_id res chain seq x y z
N MET A 1 -15.46 -9.15 2.00
CA MET A 1 -14.55 -10.32 2.00
C MET A 1 -13.44 -10.01 3.00
N ASN A 2 -13.18 -10.90 3.95
CA ASN A 2 -12.08 -10.76 4.91
C ASN A 2 -10.99 -11.73 4.46
N PRO A 3 -10.05 -11.33 3.59
CA PRO A 3 -9.05 -12.25 3.09
C PRO A 3 -8.24 -12.74 4.29
N HIS A 4 -8.21 -14.04 4.48
CA HIS A 4 -7.45 -14.67 5.54
C HIS A 4 -6.27 -15.44 4.97
N ARG A 5 -6.34 -15.89 3.71
CA ARG A 5 -5.30 -16.68 3.06
C ARG A 5 -4.44 -15.84 2.12
N ARG A 6 -3.20 -16.27 1.92
CA ARG A 6 -2.25 -15.63 1.02
C ARG A 6 -2.84 -15.43 -0.37
N ASP A 7 -3.48 -16.46 -0.91
CA ASP A 7 -4.01 -16.43 -2.28
C ASP A 7 -5.20 -15.47 -2.42
N GLU A 8 -6.02 -15.31 -1.38
CA GLU A 8 -7.08 -14.29 -1.33
C GLU A 8 -6.48 -12.87 -1.29
N VAL A 9 -5.41 -12.67 -0.53
CA VAL A 9 -4.69 -11.39 -0.51
C VAL A 9 -4.03 -11.09 -1.86
N LEU A 10 -3.41 -12.09 -2.51
CA LEU A 10 -2.82 -11.94 -3.84
C LEU A 10 -3.86 -11.60 -4.91
N ALA A 11 -5.05 -12.23 -4.85
CA ALA A 11 -6.16 -11.90 -5.72
C ALA A 11 -6.66 -10.47 -5.45
N GLY A 12 -6.83 -10.09 -4.18
CA GLY A 12 -7.21 -8.73 -3.80
C GLY A 12 -6.19 -7.67 -4.25
N LEU A 13 -4.89 -7.94 -4.14
CA LEU A 13 -3.84 -7.02 -4.61
C LEU A 13 -3.81 -6.91 -6.14
N THR A 14 -4.22 -7.96 -6.85
CA THR A 14 -4.41 -7.91 -8.31
C THR A 14 -5.60 -7.01 -8.66
N ASP A 15 -6.76 -7.23 -8.02
CA ASP A 15 -7.97 -6.43 -8.21
C ASP A 15 -7.75 -4.95 -7.86
N ALA A 16 -7.09 -4.68 -6.73
CA ALA A 16 -6.75 -3.33 -6.30
C ALA A 16 -5.88 -2.62 -7.35
N GLN A 17 -4.83 -3.28 -7.85
CA GLN A 17 -3.98 -2.72 -8.90
C GLN A 17 -4.77 -2.43 -10.18
N THR A 18 -5.51 -3.40 -10.69
CA THR A 18 -6.31 -3.24 -11.92
C THR A 18 -7.30 -2.09 -11.78
N THR A 19 -8.00 -2.01 -10.64
CA THR A 19 -8.97 -0.95 -10.37
C THR A 19 -8.30 0.42 -10.26
N TRP A 20 -7.16 0.51 -9.59
CA TRP A 20 -6.39 1.75 -9.49
C TRP A 20 -5.94 2.24 -10.87
N THR A 21 -5.31 1.35 -11.66
CA THR A 21 -4.82 1.66 -13.00
C THR A 21 -5.95 2.13 -13.91
N ALA A 22 -7.06 1.41 -13.95
CA ALA A 22 -8.21 1.78 -14.78
C ALA A 22 -8.79 3.14 -14.36
N TYR A 23 -8.91 3.39 -13.05
CA TYR A 23 -9.41 4.67 -12.55
C TYR A 23 -8.47 5.83 -12.92
N ALA A 24 -7.16 5.68 -12.72
CA ALA A 24 -6.17 6.70 -13.06
C ALA A 24 -6.09 7.00 -14.56
N GLN A 25 -6.23 5.99 -15.42
CA GLN A 25 -6.27 6.17 -16.87
C GLN A 25 -7.54 6.90 -17.34
N ALA A 26 -8.66 6.70 -16.64
CA ALA A 26 -9.94 7.33 -16.97
C ALA A 26 -10.02 8.80 -16.51
N LEU A 27 -9.14 9.25 -15.60
CA LEU A 27 -9.13 10.65 -15.18
C LEU A 27 -8.64 11.57 -16.31
N PRO A 28 -9.23 12.77 -16.46
CA PRO A 28 -8.63 13.82 -17.26
C PRO A 28 -7.19 14.07 -16.81
N LEU A 29 -6.30 14.37 -17.76
CA LEU A 29 -4.87 14.51 -17.47
C LEU A 29 -4.63 15.51 -16.34
N GLU A 30 -5.19 16.72 -16.43
CA GLU A 30 -5.06 17.75 -15.38
C GLU A 30 -5.54 17.26 -14.01
N THR A 31 -6.68 16.56 -13.96
CA THR A 31 -7.23 16.00 -12.72
C THR A 31 -6.28 14.99 -12.08
N PHE A 32 -5.53 14.21 -12.88
CA PHE A 32 -4.56 13.25 -12.37
C PHE A 32 -3.37 13.93 -11.66
N PHE A 33 -3.00 15.14 -12.09
CA PHE A 33 -1.86 15.89 -11.56
C PHE A 33 -2.24 16.96 -10.53
N GLN A 34 -3.51 17.37 -10.45
CA GLN A 34 -3.95 18.44 -9.56
C GLN A 34 -4.44 17.90 -8.21
N ALA A 35 -4.02 18.57 -7.12
CA ALA A 35 -4.58 18.33 -5.80
C ALA A 35 -6.02 18.87 -5.72
N PRO A 36 -6.99 18.11 -5.19
CA PRO A 36 -8.39 18.53 -5.14
C PRO A 36 -8.62 19.73 -4.19
N SER A 37 -7.77 19.89 -3.17
CA SER A 37 -7.80 21.03 -2.27
C SER A 37 -6.46 21.22 -1.55
N PRO A 38 -6.19 22.39 -0.94
CA PRO A 38 -4.95 22.64 -0.20
C PRO A 38 -4.70 21.58 0.88
N GLY A 39 -3.47 21.05 0.93
CA GLY A 39 -3.09 20.01 1.89
C GLY A 39 -3.53 18.58 1.52
N ARG A 40 -4.23 18.39 0.39
CA ARG A 40 -4.53 17.06 -0.16
C ARG A 40 -3.53 16.68 -1.24
N TRP A 41 -3.32 15.37 -1.40
CA TRP A 41 -2.49 14.83 -2.45
C TRP A 41 -3.26 14.74 -3.77
N ALA A 42 -2.57 15.00 -4.88
CA ALA A 42 -3.08 14.70 -6.22
C ALA A 42 -3.14 13.18 -6.44
N PRO A 43 -3.97 12.69 -7.39
CA PRO A 43 -4.02 11.26 -7.72
C PRO A 43 -2.64 10.64 -8.03
N ILE A 44 -1.79 11.33 -8.81
CA ILE A 44 -0.42 10.88 -9.08
C ILE A 44 0.41 10.74 -7.80
N THR A 45 0.23 11.62 -6.81
CA THR A 45 0.95 11.57 -5.54
C THR A 45 0.53 10.34 -4.73
N HIS A 46 -0.76 9.99 -4.70
CA HIS A 46 -1.23 8.74 -4.10
C HIS A 46 -0.55 7.52 -4.77
N LEU A 47 -0.50 7.48 -6.10
CA LEU A 47 0.07 6.36 -6.85
C LEU A 47 1.59 6.21 -6.62
N ARG A 48 2.31 7.33 -6.57
CA ARG A 48 3.75 7.35 -6.24
C ARG A 48 4.00 6.91 -4.80
N HIS A 49 3.15 7.32 -3.86
CA HIS A 49 3.23 6.86 -2.46
C HIS A 49 3.06 5.33 -2.36
N LEU A 50 2.03 4.78 -3.02
CA LEU A 50 1.82 3.33 -3.09
C LEU A 50 3.05 2.62 -3.69
N THR A 51 3.63 3.17 -4.75
CA THR A 51 4.86 2.63 -5.35
C THR A 51 6.02 2.55 -4.35
N LEU A 52 6.24 3.60 -3.55
CA LEU A 52 7.29 3.63 -2.52
C LEU A 52 7.04 2.59 -1.41
N THR A 53 5.80 2.52 -0.93
CA THR A 53 5.42 1.57 0.13
C THR A 53 5.48 0.11 -0.35
N HIS A 54 5.03 -0.18 -1.58
CA HIS A 54 5.15 -1.51 -2.19
C HIS A 54 6.60 -1.96 -2.29
N ARG A 55 7.52 -1.07 -2.72
CA ARG A 55 8.96 -1.36 -2.76
C ARG A 55 9.50 -1.71 -1.38
N ARG A 56 9.09 -0.97 -0.34
CA ARG A 56 9.52 -1.26 1.04
C ARG A 56 9.00 -2.60 1.53
N VAL A 57 7.71 -2.89 1.32
CA VAL A 57 7.12 -4.16 1.73
C VAL A 57 7.79 -5.32 0.98
N THR A 58 8.03 -5.16 -0.32
CA THR A 58 8.76 -6.13 -1.14
C THR A 58 10.16 -6.42 -0.58
N GLN A 59 10.89 -5.39 -0.16
CA GLN A 59 12.21 -5.55 0.49
C GLN A 59 12.10 -6.37 1.78
N GLY A 60 11.11 -6.07 2.62
CA GLY A 60 10.82 -6.86 3.83
C GLY A 60 10.52 -8.31 3.51
N LEU A 61 9.60 -8.57 2.57
CA LEU A 61 9.19 -9.92 2.15
C LEU A 61 10.30 -10.72 1.46
N SER A 62 11.27 -10.03 0.85
CA SER A 62 12.42 -10.65 0.16
C SER A 62 13.61 -10.90 1.09
N THR A 63 13.55 -10.40 2.32
CA THR A 63 14.60 -10.64 3.32
C THR A 63 14.58 -12.10 3.75
N PRO A 64 15.73 -12.79 3.88
CA PRO A 64 15.77 -14.17 4.36
C PRO A 64 15.05 -14.34 5.71
N ARG A 65 14.20 -15.36 5.83
CA ARG A 65 13.38 -15.63 7.03
C ARG A 65 14.19 -15.70 8.34
N PRO A 66 15.37 -16.35 8.40
CA PRO A 66 16.19 -16.34 9.62
C PRO A 66 16.64 -14.93 10.01
N VAL A 67 16.93 -14.06 9.03
CA VAL A 67 17.30 -12.66 9.27
C VAL A 67 16.12 -11.89 9.84
N LEU A 68 14.92 -12.06 9.29
CA LEU A 68 13.70 -11.45 9.84
C LEU A 68 13.43 -11.89 11.29
N ARG A 69 13.62 -13.18 11.58
CA ARG A 69 13.49 -13.71 12.95
C ARG A 69 14.47 -13.05 13.91
N VAL A 70 15.73 -12.85 13.50
CA VAL A 70 16.75 -12.20 14.34
C VAL A 70 16.45 -10.72 14.54
N MET A 71 16.09 -10.00 13.47
CA MET A 71 15.86 -8.55 13.53
C MET A 71 14.58 -8.17 14.26
N PHE A 72 13.50 -8.94 14.07
CA PHE A 72 12.15 -8.55 14.46
C PHE A 72 11.45 -9.55 15.37
N GLY A 73 12.04 -10.72 15.62
CA GLY A 73 11.50 -11.73 16.52
C GLY A 73 10.23 -12.39 15.98
N THR A 74 9.39 -12.83 16.91
CA THR A 74 8.08 -13.44 16.65
C THR A 74 7.00 -12.36 16.70
N PRO A 75 5.98 -12.40 15.82
CA PRO A 75 4.88 -11.46 15.89
C PRO A 75 4.07 -11.62 17.19
N GLY A 76 3.33 -10.58 17.54
CA GLY A 76 2.36 -10.64 18.64
C GLY A 76 1.12 -11.47 18.25
N PRO A 77 0.07 -11.47 19.10
CA PRO A 77 -1.19 -12.10 18.77
C PRO A 77 -1.73 -11.60 17.43
N ALA A 78 -2.15 -12.52 16.56
CA ALA A 78 -2.68 -12.17 15.25
C ALA A 78 -3.95 -11.34 15.38
N ARG A 79 -3.99 -10.14 14.78
CA ARG A 79 -5.23 -9.39 14.62
C ARG A 79 -6.03 -9.90 13.43
N ARG A 80 -7.34 -9.84 13.56
CA ARG A 80 -8.28 -9.93 12.44
C ARG A 80 -8.17 -8.67 11.59
N TYR A 81 -8.53 -8.78 10.31
CA TYR A 81 -8.53 -7.66 9.38
C TYR A 81 -9.25 -6.42 9.91
N ALA A 82 -10.44 -6.58 10.50
CA ALA A 82 -11.20 -5.46 11.07
C ALA A 82 -10.44 -4.75 12.20
N GLU A 83 -9.75 -5.51 13.07
CA GLU A 83 -8.95 -4.97 14.17
C GLU A 83 -7.72 -4.21 13.62
N LEU A 84 -7.09 -4.75 12.57
CA LEU A 84 -5.98 -4.10 11.86
C LEU A 84 -6.40 -2.77 11.22
N VAL A 85 -7.53 -2.77 10.51
CA VAL A 85 -8.09 -1.57 9.86
C VAL A 85 -8.47 -0.53 10.91
N SER A 86 -9.14 -0.94 11.99
CA SER A 86 -9.52 -0.05 13.08
C SER A 86 -8.29 0.57 13.75
N ALA A 87 -7.23 -0.21 13.99
CA ALA A 87 -6.00 0.30 14.57
C ALA A 87 -5.33 1.36 13.67
N TYR A 88 -5.33 1.14 12.36
CA TYR A 88 -4.76 2.10 11.41
C TYR A 88 -5.59 3.37 11.32
N GLN A 89 -6.92 3.26 11.23
CA GLN A 89 -7.80 4.43 11.22
C GLN A 89 -7.68 5.24 12.51
N ALA A 90 -7.55 4.59 13.66
CA ALA A 90 -7.29 5.26 14.93
C ALA A 90 -5.93 5.99 14.92
N ALA A 91 -4.88 5.38 14.37
CA ALA A 91 -3.58 6.03 14.23
C ALA A 91 -3.64 7.28 13.33
N LEU A 92 -4.37 7.21 12.22
CA LEU A 92 -4.60 8.38 11.36
C LEU A 92 -5.41 9.48 12.07
N ALA A 93 -6.46 9.11 12.79
CA ALA A 93 -7.29 10.05 13.56
C ALA A 93 -6.50 10.74 14.68
N ALA A 94 -5.50 10.05 15.23
CA ALA A 94 -4.55 10.60 16.21
C ALA A 94 -3.45 11.48 15.59
N GLY A 95 -3.49 11.76 14.28
CA GLY A 95 -2.53 12.61 13.58
C GLY A 95 -1.36 11.85 12.95
N GLY A 96 -1.44 10.52 12.85
CA GLY A 96 -0.45 9.72 12.14
C GLY A 96 -0.36 10.11 10.66
N THR A 97 0.83 10.43 10.20
CA THR A 97 1.12 10.77 8.80
C THR A 97 2.12 9.79 8.18
N ALA A 98 2.20 9.78 6.86
CA ALA A 98 3.26 9.05 6.17
C ALA A 98 4.63 9.65 6.55
N PRO A 99 5.62 8.83 6.96
CA PRO A 99 7.00 9.28 7.14
C PRO A 99 7.56 9.92 5.86
N ASP A 100 8.47 10.90 5.99
CA ASP A 100 9.03 11.68 4.88
C ASP A 100 9.57 10.82 3.73
N ARG A 101 10.20 9.69 4.04
CA ARG A 101 10.72 8.74 3.03
C ARG A 101 9.64 8.09 2.15
N TYR A 102 8.38 8.19 2.54
CA TYR A 102 7.23 7.72 1.76
C TYR A 102 6.39 8.88 1.21
N VAL A 103 6.78 10.14 1.43
CA VAL A 103 6.16 11.29 0.78
C VAL A 103 6.86 11.50 -0.58
N PRO A 104 6.16 11.33 -1.72
CA PRO A 104 6.78 11.50 -3.02
C PRO A 104 7.26 12.93 -3.26
N ALA A 105 8.36 13.08 -4.01
CA ALA A 105 8.79 14.38 -4.48
C ALA A 105 7.70 15.03 -5.35
N LEU A 106 7.52 16.35 -5.19
CA LEU A 106 6.59 17.11 -6.00
C LEU A 106 7.16 17.27 -7.41
N ASP A 107 6.42 16.79 -8.39
CA ASP A 107 6.66 17.01 -9.80
C ASP A 107 5.44 17.75 -10.35
N ARG A 108 5.66 18.90 -10.99
CA ARG A 108 4.59 19.74 -11.54
C ARG A 108 4.42 19.54 -13.04
N THR A 109 5.15 18.61 -13.64
CA THR A 109 5.06 18.32 -15.06
C THR A 109 3.76 17.61 -15.36
N VAL A 110 2.85 18.29 -16.07
CA VAL A 110 1.60 17.70 -16.55
C VAL A 110 1.83 17.21 -17.98
N ALA A 111 2.03 15.90 -18.14
CA ALA A 111 2.24 15.30 -19.46
C ALA A 111 1.87 13.82 -19.46
N GLU A 112 1.35 13.33 -20.60
CA GLU A 112 1.00 11.93 -20.79
C GLU A 112 2.16 10.95 -20.49
N PRO A 113 3.40 11.19 -20.95
CA PRO A 113 4.52 10.31 -20.62
C PRO A 113 4.79 10.19 -19.11
N VAL A 114 4.54 11.25 -18.34
CA VAL A 114 4.73 11.24 -16.87
C VAL A 114 3.64 10.41 -16.19
N ARG A 115 2.41 10.45 -16.70
CA ARG A 115 1.32 9.58 -16.24
C ARG A 115 1.63 8.12 -16.54
N ASP A 116 2.07 7.83 -17.76
CA ASP A 116 2.45 6.47 -18.18
C ASP A 116 3.59 5.90 -17.33
N GLU A 117 4.62 6.71 -17.06
CA GLU A 117 5.72 6.31 -16.18
C GLU A 117 5.23 6.00 -14.76
N ALA A 118 4.37 6.85 -14.19
CA ALA A 118 3.84 6.63 -12.85
C ALA A 118 2.99 5.35 -12.77
N LEU A 119 2.17 5.07 -13.79
CA LEU A 119 1.37 3.85 -13.88
C LEU A 119 2.25 2.61 -14.06
N ALA A 120 3.27 2.67 -14.91
CA ALA A 120 4.22 1.58 -15.12
C ALA A 120 5.03 1.28 -13.85
N ALA A 121 5.46 2.32 -13.13
CA ALA A 121 6.19 2.18 -11.87
C ALA A 121 5.32 1.53 -10.79
N TYR A 122 4.05 1.93 -10.68
CA TYR A 122 3.09 1.30 -9.77
C TYR A 122 2.83 -0.15 -10.13
N ALA A 123 2.55 -0.46 -11.40
CA ALA A 123 2.33 -1.82 -11.87
C ALA A 123 3.54 -2.73 -11.59
N THR A 124 4.76 -2.23 -11.83
CA THR A 124 6.01 -2.92 -11.53
C THR A 124 6.17 -3.17 -10.02
N GLY A 125 5.89 -2.16 -9.19
CA GLY A 125 5.92 -2.28 -7.73
C GLY A 125 4.92 -3.30 -7.20
N ALA A 126 3.68 -3.25 -7.69
CA ALA A 126 2.63 -4.19 -7.31
C ALA A 126 2.95 -5.63 -7.74
N ALA A 127 3.51 -5.83 -8.94
CA ALA A 127 3.95 -7.14 -9.40
C ALA A 127 5.09 -7.70 -8.54
N ALA A 128 6.09 -6.88 -8.21
CA ALA A 128 7.20 -7.28 -7.34
C ALA A 128 6.71 -7.66 -5.93
N LEU A 129 5.79 -6.88 -5.37
CA LEU A 129 5.14 -7.15 -4.09
C LEU A 129 4.43 -8.51 -4.10
N ARG A 130 3.57 -8.76 -5.10
CA ARG A 130 2.84 -10.03 -5.23
C ARG A 130 3.81 -11.20 -5.42
N GLY A 131 4.84 -11.04 -6.24
CA GLY A 131 5.87 -12.05 -6.46
C GLY A 131 6.63 -12.40 -5.18
N ALA A 132 6.97 -11.40 -4.36
CA ALA A 132 7.60 -11.62 -3.06
C ALA A 132 6.66 -12.33 -2.09
N LEU A 133 5.40 -11.90 -1.99
CA LEU A 133 4.38 -12.49 -1.11
C LEU A 133 4.06 -13.95 -1.48
N ALA A 134 3.99 -14.28 -2.78
CA ALA A 134 3.69 -15.63 -3.26
C ALA A 134 4.71 -16.69 -2.79
N ARG A 135 5.93 -16.27 -2.43
CA ARG A 135 6.99 -17.16 -1.92
C ARG A 135 6.84 -17.51 -0.44
N TRP A 136 5.85 -16.95 0.25
CA TRP A 136 5.56 -17.24 1.65
C TRP A 136 4.60 -18.41 1.79
N SER A 137 4.86 -19.32 2.73
CA SER A 137 3.92 -20.37 3.11
C SER A 137 2.90 -19.82 4.12
N GLU A 138 1.72 -20.44 4.22
CA GLU A 138 0.72 -20.01 5.21
C GLU A 138 1.27 -19.98 6.65
N PRO A 139 2.02 -21.00 7.13
CA PRO A 139 2.60 -20.94 8.47
C PRO A 139 3.66 -19.84 8.62
N ASP A 140 4.47 -19.58 7.58
CA ASP A 140 5.51 -18.55 7.66
C ASP A 140 4.94 -17.14 7.81
N LEU A 141 3.75 -16.90 7.24
CA LEU A 141 3.07 -15.60 7.30
C LEU A 141 2.74 -15.19 8.74
N ASP A 142 2.42 -16.17 9.57
CA ASP A 142 2.10 -15.97 10.99
C ASP A 142 3.31 -16.16 11.90
N ALA A 143 4.37 -16.80 11.41
CA ALA A 143 5.56 -17.03 12.19
C ALA A 143 6.50 -15.83 12.23
N HIS A 144 6.54 -14.95 11.22
CA HIS A 144 7.54 -13.88 11.12
C HIS A 144 6.94 -12.49 11.29
N ALA A 145 7.76 -11.56 11.76
CA ALA A 145 7.35 -10.19 12.00
C ALA A 145 8.09 -9.18 11.13
N LEU A 146 7.43 -8.07 10.83
CA LEU A 146 7.96 -6.90 10.14
C LEU A 146 7.52 -5.62 10.88
N PRO A 147 8.36 -4.58 10.93
CA PRO A 147 7.99 -3.31 11.53
C PRO A 147 7.08 -2.49 10.61
N HIS A 148 6.16 -1.75 11.20
CA HIS A 148 5.29 -0.78 10.56
C HIS A 148 5.28 0.52 11.38
N ASP A 149 5.42 1.67 10.71
CA ASP A 149 5.62 2.96 11.38
C ASP A 149 4.45 3.36 12.30
N LEU A 150 3.21 3.13 11.86
CA LEU A 150 2.01 3.51 12.62
C LEU A 150 1.39 2.38 13.43
N LEU A 151 1.80 1.13 13.19
CA LEU A 151 1.11 -0.06 13.73
C LEU A 151 2.03 -0.94 14.58
N GLY A 152 3.27 -0.50 14.78
CA GLY A 152 4.30 -1.25 15.47
C GLY A 152 4.69 -2.50 14.70
N ARG A 153 4.91 -3.60 15.42
CA ARG A 153 5.34 -4.86 14.84
C ARG A 153 4.14 -5.68 14.39
N LEU A 154 4.13 -6.08 13.12
CA LEU A 154 3.09 -6.85 12.46
C LEU A 154 3.60 -8.24 12.09
N SER A 155 2.74 -9.26 12.06
CA SER A 155 3.04 -10.49 11.32
C SER A 155 3.14 -10.19 9.83
N VAL A 156 3.76 -11.08 9.06
CA VAL A 156 3.80 -10.93 7.60
C VAL A 156 2.39 -11.01 7.01
N ARG A 157 1.49 -11.82 7.59
CA ARG A 157 0.07 -11.82 7.23
C ARG A 157 -0.57 -10.45 7.43
N GLU A 158 -0.36 -9.83 8.60
CA GLU A 158 -0.89 -8.50 8.90
C GLU A 158 -0.32 -7.43 7.96
N VAL A 159 0.97 -7.49 7.60
CA VAL A 159 1.55 -6.60 6.58
C VAL A 159 0.85 -6.77 5.23
N ALA A 160 0.61 -8.00 4.79
CA ALA A 160 -0.04 -8.27 3.51
C ALA A 160 -1.50 -7.75 3.51
N LEU A 161 -2.24 -7.98 4.59
CA LEU A 161 -3.61 -7.48 4.78
C LEU A 161 -3.66 -5.96 4.84
N PHE A 162 -2.73 -5.35 5.57
CA PHE A 162 -2.59 -3.90 5.64
C PHE A 162 -2.31 -3.32 4.25
N THR A 163 -1.39 -3.94 3.49
CA THR A 163 -1.01 -3.45 2.16
C THR A 163 -2.21 -3.46 1.21
N LEU A 164 -3.02 -4.52 1.24
CA LEU A 164 -4.27 -4.57 0.47
C LEU A 164 -5.27 -3.49 0.90
N TYR A 165 -5.48 -3.33 2.22
CA TYR A 165 -6.35 -2.26 2.71
C TYR A 165 -5.83 -0.88 2.29
N HIS A 166 -4.51 -0.66 2.35
CA HIS A 166 -3.85 0.60 2.07
C HIS A 166 -4.04 1.03 0.61
N ASP A 167 -3.90 0.12 -0.35
CA ASP A 167 -4.18 0.41 -1.77
C ASP A 167 -5.63 0.89 -1.96
N HIS A 168 -6.59 0.19 -1.36
CA HIS A 168 -7.99 0.60 -1.40
C HIS A 168 -8.25 1.91 -0.64
N HIS A 169 -7.58 2.15 0.48
CA HIS A 169 -7.68 3.38 1.25
C HIS A 169 -7.27 4.58 0.40
N HIS A 170 -6.14 4.49 -0.30
CA HIS A 170 -5.68 5.55 -1.20
C HIS A 170 -6.63 5.75 -2.39
N LEU A 171 -7.14 4.67 -3.00
CA LEU A 171 -8.11 4.79 -4.09
C LEU A 171 -9.40 5.48 -3.65
N ARG A 172 -9.97 5.05 -2.51
CA ARG A 172 -11.18 5.66 -1.93
C ARG A 172 -10.94 7.12 -1.58
N GLY A 173 -9.78 7.44 -1.00
CA GLY A 173 -9.40 8.81 -0.66
C GLY A 173 -9.37 9.74 -1.87
N VAL A 174 -8.87 9.27 -3.01
CA VAL A 174 -8.92 10.02 -4.27
C VAL A 174 -10.35 10.19 -4.76
N ARG A 175 -11.12 9.11 -4.86
CA ARG A 175 -12.51 9.15 -5.35
C ARG A 175 -13.37 10.14 -4.56
N THR A 176 -13.36 10.01 -3.23
CA THR A 176 -14.13 10.89 -2.35
C THR A 176 -13.72 12.36 -2.48
N ALA A 177 -12.42 12.63 -2.64
CA ALA A 177 -11.92 13.99 -2.77
C ALA A 177 -12.24 14.63 -4.15
N LEU A 178 -12.49 13.82 -5.19
CA LEU A 178 -12.88 14.31 -6.51
C LEU A 178 -14.41 14.36 -6.70
N GLU A 179 -15.17 13.59 -5.92
CA GLU A 179 -16.64 13.57 -5.94
C GLU A 179 -17.28 14.63 -5.02
N THR A 180 -16.51 15.18 -4.07
CA THR A 180 -16.98 16.25 -3.17
C THR A 180 -16.55 17.61 -3.74
N PRO A 181 -17.49 18.49 -4.15
CA PRO A 181 -17.18 19.79 -4.73
C PRO A 181 -16.57 20.79 -3.74
#